data_AF-A0A949AF77-F1
#
_entry.id   AF-A0A949AF77-F1
#
_cell.length_a   1.000
_cell.length_b   1.000
_cell.length_c   1.000
_cell.angle_alpha   90.00
_cell.angle_beta   90.00
_cell.angle_gamma   90.00
#
_symmetry.space_group_name_H-M   'P 1'
#
loop_
_entity.id
_entity.type
_entity.pdbx_description
1 polymer ?
#
loop_
_entity_poly.entity_id
_entity_poly.type
_entity_poly.pdbx_seq_one_letter_code
_entity_poly.pdbx_strand_id
1 'polypeptide(L)'
;MEPLSWIQYKNRSPQATIDSASSNIITVGGSINFAAKISDPEGDGDISYVMWRFGDGKSTTGGLSYKTISHRYTTAGNYTVTLEVKDKVGKPVLATKDITVNAINHAPTAAIISVSSNPAAVGQSIIFTGVITDEDGRNEDIDKVMWDFKDGTIIDDGDLDDSLTLYTYYQPCTYEVSFKAIDKSGASAEDTRTVIIKPRQKSQKKPLTID
;
A
#
# COMPACT_ATOMS: atom_id res chain seq x y z
N MET A 1 -75.46 -9.99 -19.50
CA MET A 1 -74.37 -10.32 -18.56
C MET A 1 -73.09 -10.21 -19.35
N GLU A 2 -72.30 -9.16 -19.11
CA GLU A 2 -70.97 -9.05 -19.72
C GLU A 2 -70.00 -9.98 -18.96
N PRO A 3 -69.05 -10.63 -19.66
CA PRO A 3 -68.08 -11.48 -19.00
C PRO A 3 -67.12 -10.61 -18.18
N LEU A 4 -66.85 -11.03 -16.94
CA LEU A 4 -65.82 -10.44 -16.10
C LEU A 4 -64.46 -10.58 -16.83
N SER A 5 -63.92 -9.44 -17.28
CA SER A 5 -62.55 -9.34 -17.75
C SER A 5 -61.62 -9.56 -16.57
N TRP A 6 -61.07 -10.77 -16.45
CA TRP A 6 -60.02 -11.10 -15.51
C TRP A 6 -58.76 -10.37 -16.00
N ILE A 7 -58.47 -9.24 -15.38
CA ILE A 7 -57.23 -8.50 -15.61
C ILE A 7 -56.10 -9.47 -15.27
N GLN A 8 -55.33 -9.89 -16.28
CA GLN A 8 -54.08 -10.59 -16.08
C GLN A 8 -53.15 -9.61 -15.33
N TYR A 9 -52.98 -9.80 -14.02
CA TYR A 9 -52.08 -8.98 -13.23
C TYR A 9 -50.64 -9.24 -13.71
N LYS A 10 -50.14 -8.35 -14.56
CA LYS A 10 -48.80 -8.48 -15.14
C LYS A 10 -47.79 -7.96 -14.13
N ASN A 11 -47.05 -8.88 -13.51
CA ASN A 11 -45.96 -8.54 -12.58
C ASN A 11 -44.92 -7.62 -13.27
N ARG A 12 -44.40 -6.63 -12.54
CA ARG A 12 -43.29 -5.78 -12.97
C ARG A 12 -42.08 -6.09 -12.09
N SER A 13 -40.88 -6.01 -12.67
CA SER A 13 -39.66 -6.26 -11.90
C SER A 13 -39.46 -5.18 -10.83
N PRO A 14 -38.85 -5.53 -9.69
CA PRO A 14 -38.51 -4.57 -8.66
C PRO A 14 -37.48 -3.55 -9.17
N GLN A 15 -37.39 -2.41 -8.49
CA GLN A 15 -36.34 -1.43 -8.66
C GLN A 15 -35.36 -1.53 -7.48
N ALA A 16 -34.06 -1.59 -7.78
CA ALA A 16 -33.03 -1.63 -6.77
C ALA A 16 -31.82 -0.80 -7.19
N THR A 17 -31.31 0.03 -6.27
CA THR A 17 -30.05 0.74 -6.41
C THR A 17 -29.23 0.62 -5.13
N ILE A 18 -27.91 0.67 -5.25
CA ILE A 18 -27.03 0.89 -4.10
C ILE A 18 -27.03 2.40 -3.84
N ASP A 19 -27.81 2.83 -2.85
CA ASP A 19 -28.06 4.24 -2.50
C ASP A 19 -26.82 4.89 -1.89
N SER A 20 -26.16 4.18 -0.98
CA SER A 20 -24.89 4.63 -0.40
C SER A 20 -23.97 3.49 0.02
N ALA A 21 -22.68 3.83 0.05
CA ALA A 21 -21.62 3.08 0.74
C ALA A 21 -20.91 4.07 1.67
N SER A 22 -20.53 3.63 2.87
CA SER A 22 -19.85 4.52 3.84
C SER A 22 -18.50 5.05 3.34
N SER A 23 -17.87 4.35 2.40
CA SER A 23 -16.72 4.80 1.61
C SER A 23 -16.66 4.01 0.30
N ASN A 24 -15.94 4.52 -0.70
CA ASN A 24 -15.55 3.73 -1.88
C ASN A 24 -14.08 3.28 -1.80
N ILE A 25 -13.31 3.80 -0.84
CA ILE A 25 -11.91 3.47 -0.62
C ILE A 25 -11.69 3.21 0.87
N ILE A 26 -11.13 2.04 1.19
CA ILE A 26 -10.73 1.68 2.55
C ILE A 26 -9.35 1.02 2.52
N THR A 27 -8.76 0.79 3.69
CA THR A 27 -7.58 -0.07 3.85
C THR A 27 -8.01 -1.46 4.28
N VAL A 28 -7.17 -2.48 4.04
CA VAL A 28 -7.37 -3.85 4.54
C VAL A 28 -7.81 -3.86 6.00
N GLY A 29 -8.83 -4.66 6.30
CA GLY A 29 -9.47 -4.72 7.61
C GLY A 29 -10.57 -3.67 7.82
N GLY A 30 -10.76 -2.74 6.89
CA GLY A 30 -11.89 -1.81 6.91
C GLY A 30 -13.22 -2.51 6.67
N SER A 31 -14.29 -1.96 7.27
CA SER A 31 -15.67 -2.35 6.99
C SER A 31 -16.39 -1.26 6.21
N ILE A 32 -17.24 -1.66 5.27
CA ILE A 32 -18.13 -0.76 4.54
C ILE A 32 -19.56 -1.09 4.88
N ASN A 33 -20.33 -0.05 5.21
CA ASN A 33 -21.78 -0.15 5.37
C ASN A 33 -22.42 0.22 4.03
N PHE A 34 -23.22 -0.68 3.50
CA PHE A 34 -23.99 -0.49 2.28
C PHE A 34 -25.46 -0.27 2.62
N ALA A 35 -26.10 0.67 1.93
CA ALA A 35 -27.54 0.85 1.96
C ALA A 35 -28.08 0.79 0.53
N ALA A 36 -29.13 -0.01 0.34
CA ALA A 36 -29.89 -0.11 -0.89
C ALA A 36 -31.21 0.64 -0.78
N LYS A 37 -31.63 1.23 -1.90
CA LYS A 37 -33.00 1.66 -2.12
C LYS A 37 -33.69 0.61 -2.96
N ILE A 38 -34.72 -0.02 -2.41
CA ILE A 38 -35.45 -1.13 -3.02
C ILE A 38 -36.93 -0.77 -2.98
N SER A 39 -37.62 -0.99 -4.09
CA SER A 39 -39.07 -0.85 -4.18
C SER A 39 -39.64 -1.80 -5.23
N ASP A 40 -40.84 -2.31 -4.99
CA ASP A 40 -41.57 -3.12 -5.98
C ASP A 40 -42.85 -2.40 -6.43
N PRO A 41 -43.15 -2.31 -7.75
CA PRO A 41 -44.35 -1.63 -8.23
C PRO A 41 -45.68 -2.25 -7.80
N GLU A 42 -45.69 -3.54 -7.47
CA GLU A 42 -46.83 -4.30 -6.93
C GLU A 42 -46.88 -4.20 -5.39
N GLY A 43 -45.75 -3.90 -4.77
CA GLY A 43 -45.59 -3.58 -3.36
C GLY A 43 -44.43 -4.33 -2.73
N ASP A 44 -43.69 -3.66 -1.85
CA ASP A 44 -42.44 -4.18 -1.27
C ASP A 44 -42.59 -5.54 -0.56
N GLY A 45 -43.79 -5.90 -0.11
CA GLY A 45 -44.10 -7.23 0.45
C GLY A 45 -43.95 -8.41 -0.53
N ASP A 46 -43.76 -8.13 -1.82
CA ASP A 46 -43.50 -9.12 -2.86
C ASP A 46 -42.02 -9.36 -3.17
N ILE A 47 -41.10 -8.62 -2.53
CA ILE A 47 -39.67 -8.92 -2.57
C ILE A 47 -39.41 -10.28 -1.92
N SER A 48 -38.90 -11.23 -2.70
CA SER A 48 -38.58 -12.59 -2.26
C SER A 48 -37.17 -12.70 -1.68
N TYR A 49 -36.19 -12.00 -2.27
CA TYR A 49 -34.86 -11.87 -1.69
C TYR A 49 -34.12 -10.61 -2.10
N VAL A 50 -33.18 -10.25 -1.23
CA VAL A 50 -32.14 -9.25 -1.38
C VAL A 50 -30.82 -9.96 -1.10
N MET A 51 -29.93 -9.98 -2.08
CA MET A 51 -28.63 -10.63 -1.98
C MET A 51 -27.52 -9.65 -2.35
N TRP A 52 -26.47 -9.64 -1.52
CA TRP A 52 -25.26 -8.89 -1.78
C TRP A 52 -24.13 -9.86 -2.11
N ARG A 53 -23.42 -9.63 -3.20
CA ARG A 53 -22.13 -10.26 -3.50
C ARG A 53 -21.05 -9.19 -3.42
N PHE A 54 -20.03 -9.40 -2.60
CA PHE A 54 -19.03 -8.37 -2.32
C PHE A 54 -17.82 -8.41 -3.26
N GLY A 55 -17.78 -9.35 -4.21
CA GLY A 55 -16.67 -9.50 -5.16
C GLY A 55 -15.43 -10.20 -4.59
N ASP A 56 -15.39 -10.46 -3.27
CA ASP A 56 -14.33 -11.19 -2.57
C ASP A 56 -14.65 -12.69 -2.35
N GLY A 57 -15.66 -13.19 -3.08
CA GLY A 57 -16.18 -14.55 -2.92
C GLY A 57 -17.19 -14.70 -1.78
N LYS A 58 -17.46 -13.66 -0.98
CA LYS A 58 -18.50 -13.69 0.07
C LYS A 58 -19.79 -13.05 -0.41
N SER A 59 -20.89 -13.47 0.22
CA SER A 59 -22.23 -12.96 -0.05
C SER A 59 -23.14 -13.05 1.17
N THR A 60 -24.16 -12.21 1.22
CA THR A 60 -25.29 -12.32 2.16
C THR A 60 -26.59 -12.40 1.39
N THR A 61 -27.59 -13.09 1.93
CA THR A 61 -28.92 -13.20 1.33
C THR A 61 -29.99 -13.15 2.42
N GLY A 62 -31.10 -12.50 2.15
CA GLY A 62 -32.23 -12.38 3.07
C GLY A 62 -33.40 -11.61 2.47
N GLY A 63 -34.36 -11.21 3.29
CA GLY A 63 -35.49 -10.37 2.87
C GLY A 63 -35.13 -8.88 2.87
N LEU A 64 -36.14 -8.01 2.83
CA LEU A 64 -35.98 -6.54 2.83
C LEU A 64 -35.19 -5.97 4.03
N SER A 65 -35.06 -6.69 5.14
CA SER A 65 -34.21 -6.27 6.25
C SER A 65 -32.72 -6.19 5.88
N TYR A 66 -32.30 -6.88 4.81
CA TYR A 66 -30.93 -6.86 4.27
C TYR A 66 -30.68 -5.67 3.32
N LYS A 67 -31.61 -4.70 3.24
CA LYS A 67 -31.38 -3.43 2.52
C LYS A 67 -30.20 -2.63 3.09
N THR A 68 -29.80 -2.90 4.34
CA THR A 68 -28.61 -2.33 4.95
C THR A 68 -27.73 -3.45 5.50
N ILE A 69 -26.47 -3.48 5.10
CA ILE A 69 -25.51 -4.52 5.53
C ILE A 69 -24.13 -3.93 5.75
N SER A 70 -23.30 -4.60 6.54
CA SER A 70 -21.88 -4.28 6.68
C SER A 70 -21.03 -5.42 6.15
N HIS A 71 -19.92 -5.11 5.49
CA HIS A 71 -18.96 -6.10 5.02
C HIS A 71 -17.53 -5.65 5.30
N ARG A 72 -16.68 -6.57 5.76
CA ARG A 72 -15.26 -6.33 6.05
C ARG A 72 -14.39 -7.02 5.01
N TYR A 73 -13.53 -6.23 4.36
CA TYR A 73 -12.55 -6.75 3.42
C TYR A 73 -11.22 -7.01 4.12
N THR A 74 -10.62 -8.18 3.88
CA THR A 74 -9.37 -8.63 4.53
C THR A 74 -8.18 -8.72 3.59
N THR A 75 -8.39 -8.42 2.31
CA THR A 75 -7.38 -8.50 1.27
C THR A 75 -7.45 -7.22 0.44
N ALA A 76 -6.29 -6.73 0.01
CA ALA A 76 -6.23 -5.56 -0.86
C ALA A 76 -6.71 -5.94 -2.27
N GLY A 77 -7.34 -4.99 -2.96
CA GLY A 77 -7.85 -5.21 -4.31
C GLY A 77 -9.01 -4.30 -4.66
N ASN A 78 -9.42 -4.38 -5.92
CA ASN A 78 -10.64 -3.74 -6.40
C ASN A 78 -11.77 -4.77 -6.44
N TYR A 79 -12.90 -4.42 -5.85
CA TYR A 79 -14.06 -5.28 -5.71
C TYR A 79 -15.29 -4.62 -6.33
N THR A 80 -15.99 -5.35 -7.18
CA THR A 80 -17.31 -4.94 -7.68
C THR A 80 -18.38 -5.60 -6.82
N VAL A 81 -19.00 -4.80 -5.95
CA VAL A 81 -20.16 -5.21 -5.15
C VAL A 81 -21.38 -5.28 -6.05
N THR A 82 -22.12 -6.38 -5.99
CA THR A 82 -23.35 -6.60 -6.74
C THR A 82 -24.52 -6.82 -5.78
N LEU A 83 -25.51 -5.94 -5.85
CA LEU A 83 -26.82 -6.11 -5.25
C LEU A 83 -27.73 -6.83 -6.25
N GLU A 84 -28.32 -7.94 -5.83
CA GLU A 84 -29.33 -8.69 -6.58
C GLU A 84 -30.64 -8.71 -5.81
N VAL A 85 -31.71 -8.22 -6.42
CA VAL A 85 -33.04 -8.17 -5.81
C VAL A 85 -34.06 -8.87 -6.70
N LYS A 86 -34.91 -9.70 -6.11
CA LYS A 86 -35.95 -10.41 -6.84
C LYS A 86 -37.27 -10.35 -6.09
N ASP A 87 -38.35 -10.19 -6.83
CA ASP A 87 -39.73 -10.40 -6.36
C ASP A 87 -40.08 -11.91 -6.30
N LYS A 88 -41.33 -12.24 -5.96
CA LYS A 88 -41.85 -13.61 -5.99
C LYS A 88 -42.01 -14.17 -7.41
N VAL A 89 -42.08 -13.32 -8.43
CA VAL A 89 -42.48 -13.68 -9.79
C VAL A 89 -41.66 -12.92 -10.84
N GLY A 90 -40.46 -13.36 -11.19
CA GLY A 90 -39.71 -12.61 -12.19
C GLY A 90 -38.25 -13.01 -12.30
N LYS A 91 -37.51 -12.21 -13.05
CA LYS A 91 -36.05 -12.24 -13.05
C LYS A 91 -35.51 -11.22 -12.05
N PRO A 92 -34.39 -11.51 -11.40
CA PRO A 92 -33.76 -10.54 -10.50
C PRO A 92 -33.27 -9.31 -11.28
N VAL A 93 -33.23 -8.18 -10.58
CA VAL A 93 -32.55 -6.96 -11.01
C VAL A 93 -31.21 -6.83 -10.30
N LEU A 94 -30.25 -6.17 -10.96
CA LEU A 94 -28.89 -6.01 -10.47
C LEU A 94 -28.53 -4.52 -10.36
N ALA A 95 -27.77 -4.19 -9.33
CA ALA A 95 -27.06 -2.92 -9.19
C ALA A 95 -25.63 -3.19 -8.73
N THR A 96 -24.67 -2.38 -9.17
CA THR A 96 -23.26 -2.56 -8.85
C THR A 96 -22.62 -1.32 -8.22
N LYS A 97 -21.55 -1.53 -7.46
CA LYS A 97 -20.74 -0.48 -6.84
C LYS A 97 -19.29 -0.96 -6.71
N ASP A 98 -18.35 -0.17 -7.20
CA ASP A 98 -16.93 -0.49 -7.07
C ASP A 98 -16.36 0.03 -5.75
N ILE A 99 -15.52 -0.79 -5.13
CA ILE A 99 -14.81 -0.54 -3.88
C ILE A 99 -13.33 -0.85 -4.10
N THR A 100 -12.47 0.08 -3.68
CA THR A 100 -11.02 -0.13 -3.63
C THR A 100 -10.58 -0.38 -2.19
N VAL A 101 -9.82 -1.45 -1.98
CA VAL A 101 -9.22 -1.81 -0.70
C VAL A 101 -7.71 -1.73 -0.85
N ASN A 102 -7.10 -0.72 -0.24
CA ASN A 102 -5.66 -0.52 -0.24
C ASN A 102 -4.99 -1.47 0.76
N ALA A 103 -3.78 -1.92 0.45
CA ALA A 103 -2.92 -2.58 1.44
C ALA A 103 -2.57 -1.61 2.58
N ILE A 104 -2.14 -2.17 3.71
CA ILE A 104 -1.49 -1.38 4.75
C ILE A 104 -0.05 -1.19 4.30
N ASN A 105 0.46 0.03 4.35
CA ASN A 105 1.85 0.33 4.10
C ASN A 105 2.63 0.34 5.42
N HIS A 106 3.77 -0.32 5.45
CA HIS A 106 4.76 -0.32 6.50
C HIS A 106 5.98 0.44 5.99
N ALA A 107 6.55 1.31 6.82
CA ALA A 107 7.78 1.98 6.41
C ALA A 107 8.90 0.94 6.22
N PRO A 108 9.80 1.13 5.24
CA PRO A 108 10.94 0.25 5.09
C PRO A 108 11.84 0.33 6.32
N THR A 109 12.79 -0.58 6.41
CA THR A 109 13.91 -0.50 7.34
C THR A 109 15.18 -0.30 6.52
N ALA A 110 16.02 0.63 6.95
CA ALA A 110 17.34 0.88 6.39
C ALA A 110 18.38 0.71 7.50
N ALA A 111 19.51 0.05 7.19
CA ALA A 111 20.59 -0.11 8.15
C ALA A 111 21.96 -0.11 7.46
N ILE A 112 22.95 0.56 8.05
CA ILE A 112 24.35 0.52 7.64
C ILE A 112 25.00 -0.68 8.34
N ILE A 113 25.19 -1.78 7.60
CA ILE A 113 25.71 -3.04 8.16
C ILE A 113 27.24 -3.13 8.16
N SER A 114 27.93 -2.35 7.31
CA SER A 114 29.38 -2.34 7.26
C SER A 114 29.96 -1.00 6.80
N VAL A 115 31.10 -0.65 7.41
CA VAL A 115 32.01 0.41 6.96
C VAL A 115 33.41 -0.19 6.97
N SER A 116 34.04 -0.35 5.80
CA SER A 116 35.27 -1.16 5.67
C SER A 116 36.48 -0.60 6.41
N SER A 117 36.48 0.70 6.73
CA SER A 117 37.52 1.34 7.52
C SER A 117 36.98 2.52 8.33
N ASN A 118 37.07 2.42 9.65
CA ASN A 118 36.72 3.50 10.57
C ASN A 118 37.52 3.34 11.89
N PRO A 119 38.44 4.27 12.23
CA PRO A 119 38.79 5.48 11.48
C PRO A 119 39.53 5.17 10.16
N ALA A 120 39.38 6.04 9.17
CA ALA A 120 40.09 5.99 7.89
C ALA A 120 41.00 7.22 7.70
N ALA A 121 41.96 7.16 6.79
CA ALA A 121 42.82 8.29 6.44
C ALA A 121 42.23 9.12 5.27
N VAL A 122 42.55 10.41 5.22
CA VAL A 122 42.25 11.26 4.04
C VAL A 122 42.76 10.59 2.75
N GLY A 123 41.87 10.48 1.76
CA GLY A 123 42.15 9.86 0.46
C GLY A 123 42.11 8.32 0.45
N GLN A 124 41.75 7.68 1.56
CA GLN A 124 41.49 6.23 1.60
C GLN A 124 40.06 5.96 1.11
N SER A 125 39.91 5.01 0.20
CA SER A 125 38.59 4.56 -0.24
C SER A 125 37.95 3.66 0.83
N ILE A 126 36.70 3.95 1.16
CA ILE A 126 35.89 3.29 2.17
C ILE A 126 34.69 2.65 1.47
N ILE A 127 34.44 1.39 1.77
CA ILE A 127 33.26 0.67 1.28
C ILE A 127 32.20 0.77 2.38
N PHE A 128 31.03 1.26 1.99
CA PHE A 128 29.83 1.32 2.79
C PHE A 128 28.87 0.24 2.30
N THR A 129 28.32 -0.53 3.24
CA THR A 129 27.29 -1.53 2.93
C THR A 129 26.06 -1.24 3.77
N GLY A 130 24.95 -1.01 3.10
CA GLY A 130 23.61 -0.88 3.63
C GLY A 130 22.82 -2.17 3.44
N VAL A 131 21.69 -2.28 4.14
CA VAL A 131 20.64 -3.26 3.86
C VAL A 131 19.30 -2.56 3.99
N ILE A 132 18.38 -2.94 3.12
CA ILE A 132 17.00 -2.47 3.16
C ILE A 132 16.10 -3.69 3.29
N THR A 133 15.12 -3.65 4.19
CA THR A 133 14.06 -4.65 4.19
C THR A 133 12.72 -3.95 4.31
N ASP A 134 11.71 -4.53 3.68
CA ASP A 134 10.35 -4.02 3.71
C ASP A 134 9.41 -5.21 3.96
N GLU A 135 8.47 -5.05 4.89
CA GLU A 135 7.47 -6.08 5.21
C GLU A 135 6.44 -6.23 4.08
N ASP A 136 6.23 -5.18 3.29
CA ASP A 136 5.29 -5.18 2.16
C ASP A 136 5.92 -5.72 0.85
N GLY A 137 7.25 -5.74 0.77
CA GLY A 137 8.01 -6.35 -0.31
C GLY A 137 9.13 -5.47 -0.86
N ARG A 138 10.39 -5.84 -0.60
CA ARG A 138 11.59 -5.02 -0.88
C ARG A 138 11.70 -4.47 -2.31
N ASN A 139 11.52 -5.28 -3.35
CA ASN A 139 11.90 -4.87 -4.72
C ASN A 139 10.77 -4.21 -5.52
N GLU A 140 9.52 -4.35 -5.07
CA GLU A 140 8.38 -3.73 -5.74
C GLU A 140 7.90 -2.46 -5.03
N ASP A 141 8.32 -2.21 -3.78
CA ASP A 141 7.79 -1.12 -2.96
C ASP A 141 8.77 0.03 -2.68
N ILE A 142 10.09 -0.22 -2.74
CA ILE A 142 11.07 0.87 -2.56
C ILE A 142 11.09 1.78 -3.80
N ASP A 143 11.00 3.09 -3.57
CA ASP A 143 11.06 4.13 -4.60
C ASP A 143 12.46 4.75 -4.69
N LYS A 144 13.12 4.97 -3.54
CA LYS A 144 14.43 5.64 -3.48
C LYS A 144 15.35 5.08 -2.40
N VAL A 145 16.64 5.07 -2.71
CA VAL A 145 17.74 4.71 -1.80
C VAL A 145 18.82 5.78 -1.92
N MET A 146 19.29 6.29 -0.78
CA MET A 146 20.23 7.41 -0.77
C MET A 146 21.31 7.26 0.30
N TRP A 147 22.55 7.61 -0.06
CA TRP A 147 23.64 7.85 0.88
C TRP A 147 23.92 9.35 1.00
N ASP A 148 23.95 9.88 2.21
CA ASP A 148 24.43 11.24 2.51
C ASP A 148 25.71 11.15 3.33
N PHE A 149 26.83 11.57 2.73
CA PHE A 149 28.16 11.49 3.34
C PHE A 149 28.46 12.67 4.29
N LYS A 150 27.51 13.61 4.45
CA LYS A 150 27.60 14.81 5.30
C LYS A 150 28.79 15.73 5.00
N ASP A 151 29.31 15.68 3.78
CA ASP A 151 30.26 16.65 3.25
C ASP A 151 29.67 17.47 2.09
N GLY A 152 28.34 17.37 1.91
CA GLY A 152 27.61 17.96 0.79
C GLY A 152 27.39 16.98 -0.37
N THR A 153 28.02 15.80 -0.34
CA THR A 153 27.79 14.76 -1.34
C THR A 153 26.64 13.84 -0.94
N ILE A 154 25.70 13.69 -1.87
CA ILE A 154 24.59 12.74 -1.78
C ILE A 154 24.68 11.83 -3.01
N ILE A 155 24.57 10.52 -2.80
CA ILE A 155 24.41 9.52 -3.86
C ILE A 155 22.96 9.06 -3.82
N ASP A 156 22.26 9.25 -4.94
CA ASP A 156 20.86 8.90 -5.21
C ASP A 156 20.77 8.64 -6.72
N ASP A 157 21.33 7.53 -7.17
CA ASP A 157 21.40 7.21 -8.61
C ASP A 157 20.15 6.50 -9.14
N GLY A 158 19.18 6.25 -8.26
CA GLY A 158 17.93 5.56 -8.56
C GLY A 158 18.08 4.04 -8.71
N ASP A 159 19.27 3.48 -8.49
CA ASP A 159 19.48 2.04 -8.38
C ASP A 159 19.05 1.58 -6.99
N LEU A 160 18.09 0.65 -6.95
CA LEU A 160 17.61 0.07 -5.69
C LEU A 160 18.61 -0.94 -5.10
N ASP A 161 19.66 -1.30 -5.85
CA ASP A 161 20.76 -2.15 -5.40
C ASP A 161 21.92 -1.38 -4.75
N ASP A 162 21.85 -0.04 -4.62
CA ASP A 162 22.87 0.88 -4.04
C ASP A 162 23.19 0.68 -2.53
N SER A 163 22.79 -0.46 -2.01
CA SER A 163 23.24 -1.04 -0.76
C SER A 163 24.76 -1.25 -0.65
N LEU A 164 25.57 -1.04 -1.70
CA LEU A 164 27.03 -1.11 -1.66
C LEU A 164 27.65 0.10 -2.40
N THR A 165 28.39 0.95 -1.68
CA THR A 165 29.00 2.15 -2.27
C THR A 165 30.45 2.32 -1.84
N LEU A 166 31.30 2.76 -2.78
CA LEU A 166 32.68 3.16 -2.52
C LEU A 166 32.78 4.68 -2.43
N TYR A 167 33.25 5.21 -1.30
CA TYR A 167 33.37 6.66 -1.09
C TYR A 167 34.74 7.04 -0.52
N THR A 168 35.21 8.26 -0.81
CA THR A 168 36.52 8.77 -0.35
C THR A 168 36.40 10.18 0.18
N TYR A 169 36.81 10.40 1.43
CA TYR A 169 36.87 11.73 2.03
C TYR A 169 38.23 12.40 1.82
N TYR A 170 38.20 13.70 1.51
CA TYR A 170 39.41 14.51 1.26
C TYR A 170 39.73 15.52 2.36
N GLN A 171 38.88 15.63 3.38
CA GLN A 171 39.11 16.50 4.54
C GLN A 171 39.04 15.69 5.84
N PRO A 172 39.91 15.98 6.82
CA PRO A 172 39.82 15.34 8.12
C PRO A 172 38.62 15.92 8.89
N CYS A 173 37.69 15.05 9.28
CA CYS A 173 36.52 15.40 10.08
C CYS A 173 35.93 14.11 10.70
N THR A 174 34.94 14.29 11.56
CA THR A 174 34.00 13.24 11.94
C THR A 174 32.70 13.48 11.18
N TYR A 175 32.33 12.55 10.29
CA TYR A 175 31.12 12.61 9.49
C TYR A 175 30.06 11.66 10.05
N GLU A 176 28.79 12.07 10.05
CA GLU A 176 27.65 11.23 10.43
C GLU A 176 26.95 10.72 9.17
N VAL A 177 27.55 9.76 8.49
CA VAL A 177 27.04 9.21 7.24
C VAL A 177 25.64 8.66 7.45
N SER A 178 24.69 9.00 6.59
CA SER A 178 23.35 8.43 6.65
C SER A 178 22.98 7.66 5.41
N PHE A 179 22.20 6.60 5.63
CA PHE A 179 21.66 5.72 4.60
C PHE A 179 20.15 5.68 4.76
N LYS A 180 19.43 6.12 3.73
CA LYS A 180 17.99 6.31 3.76
C LYS A 180 17.29 5.54 2.64
N ALA A 181 16.15 4.96 2.96
CA ALA A 181 15.23 4.35 2.01
C ALA A 181 13.85 5.01 2.09
N ILE A 182 13.18 5.18 0.95
CA ILE A 182 11.82 5.72 0.83
C ILE A 182 11.01 4.76 -0.03
N ASP A 183 9.83 4.37 0.42
CA ASP A 183 8.88 3.54 -0.35
C ASP A 183 8.00 4.38 -1.29
N LYS A 184 7.21 3.72 -2.13
CA LYS A 184 6.32 4.36 -3.11
C LYS A 184 5.14 5.11 -2.49
N SER A 185 4.79 4.81 -1.23
CA SER A 185 3.82 5.60 -0.47
C SER A 185 4.43 6.89 0.10
N GLY A 186 5.76 6.98 0.12
CA GLY A 186 6.54 8.06 0.70
C GLY A 186 6.94 7.83 2.16
N ALA A 187 6.68 6.66 2.74
CA ALA A 187 7.22 6.32 4.06
C ALA A 187 8.71 6.02 3.93
N SER A 188 9.46 6.27 5.00
CA SER A 188 10.93 6.23 4.92
C SER A 188 11.58 5.81 6.22
N ALA A 189 12.76 5.22 6.12
CA ALA A 189 13.64 4.96 7.24
C ALA A 189 15.08 5.36 6.91
N GLU A 190 15.84 5.65 7.96
CA GLU A 190 17.21 6.12 7.87
C GLU A 190 18.02 5.50 9.02
N ASP A 191 19.27 5.12 8.73
CA ASP A 191 20.27 4.76 9.72
C ASP A 191 21.51 5.65 9.55
N THR A 192 22.20 5.93 10.65
CA THR A 192 23.40 6.77 10.65
C THR A 192 24.60 6.05 11.23
N ARG A 193 25.79 6.37 10.69
CA ARG A 193 27.06 5.84 11.16
C ARG A 193 28.12 6.93 11.22
N THR A 194 28.70 7.10 12.40
CA THR A 194 29.85 7.99 12.58
C THR A 194 31.10 7.42 11.92
N VAL A 195 31.72 8.18 11.01
CA VAL A 195 32.99 7.86 10.34
C VAL A 195 34.03 8.92 10.65
N ILE A 196 35.18 8.50 11.17
CA ILE A 196 36.26 9.38 11.57
C ILE A 196 37.35 9.37 10.50
N ILE A 197 37.63 10.53 9.92
CA ILE A 197 38.67 10.73 8.89
C ILE A 197 39.86 11.46 9.50
N LYS A 198 40.98 10.76 9.59
CA LYS A 198 42.24 11.26 10.14
C LYS A 198 43.12 11.88 9.05
N PRO A 199 43.92 12.91 9.37
CA PRO A 199 44.93 13.43 8.45
C PRO A 199 45.88 12.33 7.98
N ARG A 200 46.33 12.42 6.73
CA ARG A 200 47.33 11.48 6.20
C ARG A 200 48.62 11.60 7.03
N GLN A 201 49.10 10.49 7.59
CA GLN A 201 50.39 10.51 8.29
C GLN A 201 51.50 10.82 7.26
N LYS A 202 52.31 11.84 7.55
CA LYS A 202 53.52 12.11 6.75
C LYS A 202 54.43 10.89 6.90
N SER A 203 54.76 10.24 5.79
CA SER A 203 55.80 9.21 5.78
C SER A 203 57.09 9.80 6.34
N GLN A 204 57.54 9.30 7.50
CA GLN A 204 58.85 9.65 8.04
C GLN A 204 59.90 9.19 7.02
N LYS A 205 60.60 10.13 6.38
CA LYS A 205 61.81 9.80 5.63
C LYS A 205 62.80 9.23 6.65
N LYS A 206 63.12 7.94 6.53
CA LYS A 206 64.22 7.32 7.28
C LYS A 206 65.48 8.17 7.02
N PRO A 207 66.18 8.65 8.04
CA PRO A 207 67.44 9.35 7.82
C PRO A 207 68.39 8.41 7.06
N LEU A 208 68.94 8.88 5.94
CA LEU A 208 70.08 8.22 5.31
C LEU A 208 71.26 8.43 6.25
N THR A 209 71.60 7.40 7.04
CA THR A 209 72.90 7.34 7.70
C THR A 209 73.92 7.08 6.59
N ILE A 210 74.81 8.03 6.37
CA ILE A 210 76.00 7.84 5.53
C ILE A 210 77.11 7.45 6.51
N ASP A 211 77.59 6.21 6.41
CA ASP A 211 78.77 5.72 7.12
C ASP A 211 80.06 6.19 6.43
#